data_AF-A0A7X9LAD9-F1
#
_entry.id   AF-A0A7X9LAD9-F1
#
_cell.length_a   1.000
_cell.length_b   1.000
_cell.length_c   1.000
_cell.angle_alpha   90.00
_cell.angle_beta   90.00
_cell.angle_gamma   90.00
#
_symmetry.space_group_name_H-M   'P 1'
#
loop_
_entity.id
_entity.type
_entity.pdbx_description
1 polymer ?
#
loop_
_entity_poly.entity_id
_entity_poly.type
_entity_poly.pdbx_seq_one_letter_code
_entity_poly.pdbx_strand_id
1 'polypeptide(L)'
;MRRGSDPALLTLHGVRVLGGPSTEGIAKRFGLRAEDVREHLLDAQAYGWVSRHDFFGETWSLTDRGRAENERQLAAELDAVAGRPAVAEVHQRFRPLNRRHGVACTNWQLRPNRWDRLAANDHDDPVWDAKVLVELETVDRELASLNAALSKVLRRFDGYAHRHHDALARVRHGRHEWLDSPDRDSCQLVWIQFHEDLLASLSLPRGSDS
;
A
#
# COMPACT_ATOMS: atom_id res chain seq x y z
N MET A 1 18.52 -5.48 15.96
CA MET A 1 18.85 -5.34 14.52
C MET A 1 17.56 -5.59 13.75
N ARG A 2 17.11 -4.69 12.86
CA ARG A 2 15.85 -4.89 12.09
C ARG A 2 16.07 -6.03 11.09
N ARG A 3 15.18 -7.02 11.04
CA ARG A 3 15.34 -8.18 10.16
C ARG A 3 14.93 -7.84 8.73
N GLY A 4 15.77 -8.21 7.77
CA GLY A 4 15.44 -8.18 6.36
C GLY A 4 14.61 -9.41 5.99
N SER A 5 13.65 -9.20 5.10
CA SER A 5 12.87 -10.28 4.50
C SER A 5 13.68 -10.97 3.41
N ASP A 6 13.35 -12.23 3.15
CA ASP A 6 13.93 -12.98 2.04
C ASP A 6 13.54 -12.35 0.67
N PRO A 7 14.47 -12.17 -0.28
CA PRO A 7 14.17 -11.56 -1.59
C PRO A 7 13.09 -12.29 -2.40
N ALA A 8 13.00 -13.62 -2.32
CA ALA A 8 11.97 -14.39 -3.01
C ALA A 8 10.60 -14.16 -2.37
N LEU A 9 10.53 -14.10 -1.03
CA LEU A 9 9.32 -13.70 -0.29
C LEU A 9 8.87 -12.31 -0.72
N LEU A 10 9.78 -11.33 -0.74
CA LEU A 10 9.48 -9.96 -1.15
C LEU A 10 9.00 -9.87 -2.59
N THR A 11 9.54 -10.69 -3.48
CA THR A 11 9.11 -10.76 -4.87
C THR A 11 7.65 -11.20 -4.98
N LEU A 12 7.30 -12.33 -4.37
CA LEU A 12 5.93 -12.83 -4.37
C LEU A 12 4.96 -11.88 -3.65
N HIS A 13 5.41 -11.30 -2.55
CA HIS A 13 4.64 -10.32 -1.78
C HIS A 13 4.43 -9.00 -2.56
N GLY A 14 5.40 -8.58 -3.36
CA GLY A 14 5.30 -7.42 -4.24
C GLY A 14 4.19 -7.56 -5.26
N VAL A 15 4.03 -8.75 -5.85
CA VAL A 15 2.90 -9.05 -6.75
C VAL A 15 1.56 -8.83 -6.06
N ARG A 16 1.44 -9.24 -4.79
CA ARG A 16 0.24 -9.04 -3.97
C ARG A 16 -0.04 -7.56 -3.70
N VAL A 17 0.93 -6.89 -3.10
CA VAL A 17 0.75 -5.56 -2.53
C VAL A 17 0.57 -4.53 -3.63
N LEU A 18 1.34 -4.61 -4.71
CA LEU A 18 1.32 -3.63 -5.79
C LEU A 18 0.16 -3.85 -6.79
N GLY A 19 -0.46 -5.03 -6.80
CA GLY A 19 -1.70 -5.29 -7.56
C GLY A 19 -1.51 -5.29 -9.09
N GLY A 20 -0.65 -6.17 -9.61
CA GLY A 20 -0.32 -6.21 -11.04
C GLY A 20 1.01 -5.55 -11.43
N PRO A 21 2.09 -5.60 -10.62
CA PRO A 21 3.31 -4.84 -10.91
C PRO A 21 4.14 -5.45 -12.05
N SER A 22 5.02 -4.63 -12.61
CA SER A 22 6.18 -5.10 -13.37
C SER A 22 7.32 -5.57 -12.45
N THR A 23 8.30 -6.28 -13.01
CA THR A 23 9.55 -6.64 -12.31
C THR A 23 10.20 -5.42 -11.67
N GLU A 24 10.33 -4.33 -12.43
CA GLU A 24 10.96 -3.08 -12.03
C GLU A 24 10.16 -2.37 -10.93
N GLY A 25 8.83 -2.49 -10.94
CA GLY A 25 7.97 -1.98 -9.88
C GLY A 25 8.23 -2.65 -8.53
N ILE A 26 8.36 -3.99 -8.53
CA ILE A 26 8.71 -4.76 -7.33
C ILE A 26 10.13 -4.42 -6.85
N ALA A 27 11.09 -4.40 -7.77
CA ALA A 27 12.49 -4.08 -7.48
C ALA A 27 12.61 -2.69 -6.83
N LYS A 28 11.96 -1.67 -7.40
CA LYS A 28 11.91 -0.32 -6.84
C LYS A 28 11.26 -0.29 -5.46
N ARG A 29 10.14 -0.99 -5.26
CA ARG A 29 9.40 -0.99 -3.98
C ARG A 29 10.24 -1.52 -2.82
N PHE A 30 11.03 -2.57 -3.05
CA PHE A 30 11.78 -3.25 -1.99
C PHE A 30 13.29 -3.02 -2.03
N GLY A 31 13.80 -2.23 -2.98
CA GLY A 31 15.23 -1.98 -3.15
C GLY A 31 16.02 -3.24 -3.53
N LEU A 32 15.42 -4.10 -4.36
CA LEU A 32 16.03 -5.32 -4.88
C LEU A 32 16.63 -5.08 -6.27
N ARG A 33 17.51 -5.96 -6.74
CA ARG A 33 17.97 -5.95 -8.13
C ARG A 33 16.86 -6.49 -9.03
N ALA A 34 16.64 -5.86 -10.19
CA ALA A 34 15.59 -6.28 -11.11
C ALA A 34 15.84 -7.69 -11.67
N GLU A 35 17.11 -8.08 -11.82
CA GLU A 35 17.52 -9.41 -12.26
C GLU A 35 17.10 -10.49 -11.25
N ASP A 36 17.34 -10.27 -9.95
CA ASP A 36 16.95 -11.20 -8.89
C ASP A 36 15.43 -11.35 -8.82
N VAL A 37 14.71 -10.22 -8.91
CA VAL A 37 13.23 -10.24 -8.92
C VAL A 37 12.72 -11.01 -10.13
N ARG A 38 13.33 -10.83 -11.31
CA ARG A 38 12.94 -11.55 -12.53
C ARG A 38 13.14 -13.05 -12.37
N GLU A 39 14.28 -13.48 -11.86
CA GLU A 39 14.56 -14.90 -11.59
C GLU A 39 13.52 -15.50 -10.62
N HIS A 40 13.26 -14.82 -9.50
CA HIS A 40 12.25 -15.26 -8.53
C HIS A 40 10.82 -15.29 -9.10
N LEU A 41 10.45 -14.36 -9.99
CA LEU A 41 9.14 -14.38 -10.66
C LEU A 41 9.01 -15.55 -11.63
N LEU A 42 10.07 -15.90 -12.37
CA LEU A 42 10.09 -17.05 -13.26
C LEU A 42 9.99 -18.37 -12.47
N ASP A 43 10.71 -18.49 -11.35
CA ASP A 43 10.57 -19.62 -10.45
C ASP A 43 9.15 -19.71 -9.89
N ALA A 44 8.61 -18.61 -9.37
CA ALA A 44 7.25 -18.54 -8.85
C ALA A 44 6.21 -18.91 -9.93
N GLN A 45 6.45 -18.53 -11.19
CA GLN A 45 5.61 -18.91 -12.32
C GLN A 45 5.67 -20.41 -12.57
N ALA A 46 6.87 -21.01 -12.54
CA ALA A 46 7.05 -22.45 -12.68
C ALA A 46 6.35 -23.25 -11.57
N TYR A 47 6.28 -22.71 -10.35
CA TYR A 47 5.49 -23.28 -9.25
C TYR A 47 3.97 -23.02 -9.35
N GLY A 48 3.53 -22.24 -10.34
CA GLY A 48 2.13 -21.84 -10.54
C GLY A 48 1.63 -20.83 -9.51
N TRP A 49 2.52 -20.05 -8.91
CA TRP A 49 2.18 -19.03 -7.90
C TRP A 49 1.84 -17.68 -8.52
N VAL A 50 2.41 -17.38 -9.69
CA VAL A 50 2.14 -16.13 -10.43
C VAL A 50 1.85 -16.42 -11.90
N SER A 51 1.14 -15.49 -12.54
CA SER A 51 0.93 -15.45 -13.99
C SER A 51 1.49 -14.15 -14.55
N ARG A 52 2.22 -14.24 -15.66
CA ARG A 52 2.70 -13.10 -16.44
C ARG A 52 1.66 -12.68 -17.47
N HIS A 53 1.51 -11.38 -17.66
CA HIS A 53 0.69 -10.77 -18.71
C HIS A 53 1.51 -9.70 -19.44
N ASP A 54 1.40 -9.64 -20.76
CA ASP A 54 2.19 -8.72 -21.61
C ASP A 54 1.32 -7.73 -22.42
N PHE A 55 -0.01 -7.74 -22.25
CA PHE A 55 -0.94 -6.95 -23.07
C PHE A 55 -0.81 -5.43 -22.91
N PHE A 56 -0.40 -4.94 -21.73
CA PHE A 56 -0.21 -3.52 -21.43
C PHE A 56 1.20 -3.27 -20.87
N GLY A 57 2.19 -3.99 -21.41
CA GLY A 57 3.51 -4.13 -20.80
C GLY A 57 3.57 -5.30 -19.82
N GLU A 58 4.77 -5.61 -19.33
CA GLU A 58 5.00 -6.72 -18.40
C GLU A 58 4.30 -6.45 -17.06
N THR A 59 3.35 -7.31 -16.70
CA THR A 59 2.67 -7.30 -15.40
C THR A 59 2.53 -8.72 -14.86
N TRP A 60 2.49 -8.83 -13.54
CA TRP A 60 2.38 -10.11 -12.84
C TRP A 60 1.18 -10.12 -11.91
N SER A 61 0.46 -11.24 -11.87
CA SER A 61 -0.67 -11.44 -10.95
C SER A 61 -0.47 -12.70 -10.10
N LEU A 62 -0.90 -12.66 -8.85
CA LEU A 62 -0.95 -13.87 -8.01
C LEU A 62 -2.07 -14.82 -8.44
N THR A 63 -1.78 -16.11 -8.37
CA THR A 63 -2.80 -17.16 -8.36
C THR A 63 -3.29 -17.41 -6.93
N ASP A 64 -4.39 -18.15 -6.76
CA ASP A 64 -4.85 -18.56 -5.41
C ASP A 64 -3.79 -19.38 -4.67
N ARG A 65 -3.06 -20.23 -5.41
CA ARG A 65 -1.94 -21.00 -4.85
C ARG A 65 -0.80 -20.09 -4.41
N GLY A 66 -0.46 -19.08 -5.21
CA GLY A 66 0.55 -18.10 -4.84
C GLY A 66 0.14 -17.24 -3.65
N ARG A 67 -1.14 -16.89 -3.53
CA ARG A 67 -1.69 -16.20 -2.36
C ARG A 67 -1.51 -17.03 -1.09
N ALA A 68 -1.89 -18.30 -1.12
CA ALA A 68 -1.74 -19.22 0.02
C ALA A 68 -0.26 -19.41 0.40
N GLU A 69 0.63 -19.52 -0.59
CA GLU A 69 2.06 -19.63 -0.34
C GLU A 69 2.64 -18.33 0.25
N ASN A 70 2.23 -17.16 -0.26
CA ASN A 70 2.66 -15.88 0.30
C ASN A 70 2.20 -15.72 1.76
N GLU A 71 0.97 -16.14 2.09
CA GLU A 71 0.46 -16.13 3.46
C GLU A 71 1.24 -17.06 4.38
N ARG A 72 1.59 -18.26 3.90
CA ARG A 72 2.44 -19.21 4.64
C ARG A 72 3.83 -18.61 4.93
N GLN A 73 4.45 -17.97 3.94
CA GLN A 73 5.76 -17.34 4.07
C GLN A 73 5.73 -16.16 5.04
N LEU A 74 4.72 -15.28 4.95
CA LEU A 74 4.55 -14.14 5.85
C LEU A 74 4.30 -14.58 7.29
N ALA A 75 3.47 -15.61 7.51
CA ALA A 75 3.23 -16.16 8.83
C ALA A 75 4.54 -16.69 9.45
N ALA A 76 5.31 -17.48 8.70
CA ALA A 76 6.60 -17.99 9.15
C ALA A 76 7.61 -16.86 9.46
N GLU A 77 7.66 -15.81 8.64
CA GLU A 77 8.51 -14.65 8.88
C GLU A 77 8.15 -13.93 10.19
N LEU A 78 6.85 -13.71 10.42
CA LEU A 78 6.36 -13.05 11.64
C LEU A 78 6.62 -13.88 12.89
N ASP A 79 6.38 -15.18 12.83
CA ASP A 79 6.61 -16.08 13.96
C ASP A 79 8.10 -16.10 14.33
N ALA A 80 8.98 -16.10 13.33
CA ALA A 80 10.43 -16.09 13.53
C ALA A 80 10.98 -14.79 14.14
N VAL A 81 10.17 -13.73 14.26
CA VAL A 81 10.52 -12.49 14.99
C VAL A 81 9.55 -12.17 16.12
N ALA A 82 8.63 -13.08 16.46
CA ALA A 82 7.53 -12.85 17.40
C ALA A 82 6.76 -11.54 17.10
N GLY A 83 6.62 -11.19 15.82
CA GLY A 83 6.14 -9.87 15.38
C GLY A 83 4.63 -9.72 15.32
N ARG A 84 3.88 -10.82 15.38
CA ARG A 84 2.42 -10.85 15.23
C ARG A 84 1.67 -9.87 16.15
N PRO A 85 1.99 -9.76 17.47
CA PRO A 85 1.32 -8.80 18.35
C PRO A 85 1.49 -7.34 17.90
N ALA A 86 2.70 -6.97 17.46
CA ALA A 86 2.98 -5.60 17.02
C ALA A 86 2.23 -5.25 15.71
N VAL A 87 2.17 -6.19 14.75
CA VAL A 87 1.41 -5.97 13.51
C VAL A 87 -0.10 -5.89 13.81
N ALA A 88 -0.62 -6.73 14.70
CA ALA A 88 -2.03 -6.70 15.09
C ALA A 88 -2.41 -5.40 15.80
N GLU A 89 -1.56 -4.89 16.70
CA GLU A 89 -1.78 -3.59 17.36
C GLU A 89 -1.82 -2.45 16.34
N VAL A 90 -0.86 -2.43 15.40
CA VAL A 90 -0.82 -1.39 14.35
C VAL A 90 -2.05 -1.49 13.46
N HIS A 91 -2.48 -2.69 13.07
CA HIS A 91 -3.70 -2.89 12.29
C HIS A 91 -4.95 -2.37 13.01
N GLN A 92 -5.11 -2.66 14.31
CA GLN A 92 -6.21 -2.12 15.11
C GLN A 92 -6.22 -0.59 15.13
N ARG A 93 -5.06 0.05 15.28
CA ARG A 93 -4.91 1.52 15.26
C ARG A 93 -5.10 2.10 13.86
N PHE A 94 -4.77 1.34 12.81
CA PHE A 94 -4.95 1.74 11.43
C PHE A 94 -6.42 1.80 11.02
N ARG A 95 -7.30 0.94 11.54
CA ARG A 95 -8.74 0.91 11.16
C ARG A 95 -9.47 2.27 11.25
N PRO A 96 -9.46 2.99 12.38
CA PRO A 96 -10.09 4.32 12.45
C PRO A 96 -9.40 5.34 11.54
N LEU A 97 -8.08 5.21 11.37
CA LEU A 97 -7.30 6.07 10.47
C LEU A 97 -7.67 5.85 9.00
N ASN A 98 -7.88 4.59 8.60
CA ASN A 98 -8.33 4.19 7.27
C ASN A 98 -9.69 4.82 6.92
N ARG A 99 -10.62 4.85 7.89
CA ARG A 99 -11.91 5.53 7.71
C ARG A 99 -11.74 7.02 7.48
N ARG A 100 -10.89 7.68 8.27
CA ARG A 100 -10.61 9.12 8.13
C ARG A 100 -9.95 9.45 6.79
N HIS A 101 -8.94 8.68 6.40
CA HIS A 101 -8.31 8.80 5.09
C HIS A 101 -9.33 8.67 3.95
N GLY A 102 -10.16 7.63 3.97
CA GLY A 102 -11.19 7.41 2.94
C GLY A 102 -12.20 8.56 2.84
N VAL A 103 -12.64 9.11 3.99
CA VAL A 103 -13.51 10.29 4.02
C VAL A 103 -12.78 11.52 3.46
N ALA A 104 -11.51 11.73 3.81
CA ALA A 104 -10.72 12.84 3.30
C ALA A 104 -10.50 12.76 1.78
N CYS A 105 -10.16 11.58 1.24
CA CYS A 105 -10.07 11.36 -0.21
C CYS A 105 -11.42 11.61 -0.90
N THR A 106 -12.51 11.13 -0.32
CA THR A 106 -13.87 11.37 -0.85
C THR A 106 -14.18 12.88 -0.88
N ASN A 107 -13.87 13.61 0.20
CA ASN A 107 -14.11 15.06 0.27
C ASN A 107 -13.18 15.85 -0.66
N TRP A 108 -12.00 15.32 -0.98
CA TRP A 108 -11.13 15.94 -1.98
C TRP A 108 -11.72 15.79 -3.38
N GLN A 109 -12.27 14.62 -3.70
CA GLN A 109 -12.88 14.31 -4.99
C GLN A 109 -14.26 14.95 -5.17
N LEU A 110 -15.03 15.08 -4.09
CA LEU A 110 -16.42 15.52 -4.10
C LEU A 110 -16.63 16.74 -3.19
N ARG A 111 -17.35 17.74 -3.70
CA ARG A 111 -17.85 18.89 -2.92
C ARG A 111 -19.37 18.96 -3.05
N PRO A 112 -20.12 18.22 -2.20
CA PRO A 112 -21.58 18.20 -2.25
C PRO A 112 -22.19 19.59 -2.18
N ASN A 113 -23.18 19.86 -3.02
CA ASN A 113 -23.94 21.11 -3.01
C ASN A 113 -25.45 20.81 -2.90
N ARG A 114 -26.27 21.87 -2.88
CA ARG A 114 -27.73 21.74 -2.66
C ARG A 114 -28.47 20.95 -3.75
N TRP A 115 -27.90 20.82 -4.95
CA TRP A 115 -28.51 20.17 -6.10
C TRP A 115 -27.88 18.83 -6.44
N ASP A 116 -26.62 18.64 -6.07
CA ASP A 116 -25.86 17.44 -6.37
C ASP A 116 -24.97 17.03 -5.19
N ARG A 117 -25.31 15.88 -4.60
CA ARG A 117 -24.58 15.31 -3.46
C ARG A 117 -23.28 14.62 -3.87
N LEU A 118 -23.10 14.34 -5.16
CA LEU A 118 -21.92 13.70 -5.75
C LEU A 118 -21.20 14.66 -6.71
N ALA A 119 -21.41 15.96 -6.55
CA ALA A 119 -20.73 16.98 -7.34
C ALA A 119 -19.21 16.83 -7.16
N ALA A 120 -18.50 16.73 -8.29
CA ALA A 120 -17.04 16.74 -8.29
C ALA A 120 -16.53 18.05 -7.69
N ASN A 121 -15.45 17.97 -6.91
CA ASN A 121 -14.78 19.16 -6.42
C ASN A 121 -14.00 19.79 -7.58
N ASP A 122 -14.41 20.98 -8.00
CA ASP A 122 -13.72 21.79 -9.01
C ASP A 122 -12.47 22.50 -8.46
N HIS A 123 -12.23 22.44 -7.14
CA HIS A 123 -11.13 23.10 -6.43
C HIS A 123 -11.15 24.64 -6.48
N ASP A 124 -12.31 25.25 -6.76
CA ASP A 124 -12.49 26.72 -6.73
C ASP A 124 -12.77 27.27 -5.31
N ASP A 125 -13.00 26.39 -4.32
CA ASP A 125 -13.17 26.76 -2.91
C ASP A 125 -11.89 26.42 -2.10
N PRO A 126 -11.00 27.39 -1.89
CA PRO A 126 -9.74 27.15 -1.17
C PRO A 126 -9.94 26.85 0.31
N VAL A 127 -11.09 27.21 0.91
CA VAL A 127 -11.39 26.92 2.32
C VAL A 127 -11.75 25.45 2.48
N TRP A 128 -12.55 24.91 1.56
CA TRP A 128 -12.86 23.49 1.50
C TRP A 128 -11.58 22.65 1.33
N ASP A 129 -10.77 22.98 0.33
CA ASP A 129 -9.54 22.25 0.02
C ASP A 129 -8.54 22.30 1.18
N ALA A 130 -8.35 23.47 1.79
CA ALA A 130 -7.47 23.61 2.96
C ALA A 130 -7.92 22.71 4.13
N LYS A 131 -9.23 22.61 4.37
CA LYS A 131 -9.77 21.73 5.42
C LYS A 131 -9.48 20.26 5.14
N VAL A 132 -9.63 19.81 3.90
CA VAL A 132 -9.34 18.43 3.50
C VAL A 132 -7.85 18.13 3.60
N LEU A 133 -6.99 19.05 3.14
CA LEU A 133 -5.53 18.91 3.25
C LEU A 133 -5.06 18.82 4.71
N VAL A 134 -5.61 19.63 5.62
CA VAL A 134 -5.28 19.56 7.05
C VAL A 134 -5.63 18.20 7.65
N GLU A 135 -6.75 17.59 7.24
CA GLU A 135 -7.09 16.23 7.66
C GLU A 135 -6.12 15.21 7.08
N LEU A 136 -5.79 15.27 5.78
CA LEU A 136 -4.81 14.39 5.14
C LEU A 136 -3.42 14.50 5.78
N GLU A 137 -2.96 15.70 6.12
CA GLU A 137 -1.68 15.94 6.80
C GLU A 137 -1.67 15.41 8.24
N THR A 138 -2.82 15.41 8.90
CA THR A 138 -2.97 14.78 10.21
C THR A 138 -2.90 13.26 10.08
N VAL A 139 -3.60 12.71 9.11
CA VAL A 139 -3.57 11.28 8.79
C VAL A 139 -2.17 10.81 8.40
N ASP A 140 -1.43 11.60 7.60
CA ASP A 140 -0.06 11.32 7.18
C ASP A 140 0.91 11.21 8.37
N ARG A 141 0.82 12.15 9.33
CA ARG A 141 1.62 12.10 10.56
C ARG A 141 1.29 10.89 11.43
N GLU A 142 0.02 10.50 11.50
CA GLU A 142 -0.39 9.29 12.22
C GLU A 142 0.11 8.01 11.51
N LEU A 143 0.03 7.96 10.17
CA LEU A 143 0.61 6.88 9.36
C LEU A 143 2.11 6.75 9.59
N ALA A 144 2.85 7.87 9.65
CA ALA A 144 4.29 7.87 9.95
C ALA A 144 4.61 7.18 11.29
N SER A 145 3.79 7.42 12.33
CA SER A 145 3.93 6.74 13.63
C SER A 145 3.70 5.23 13.53
N LEU A 146 2.64 4.81 12.82
CA LEU A 146 2.33 3.39 12.60
C LEU A 146 3.42 2.69 11.78
N ASN A 147 3.86 3.30 10.69
CA ASN A 147 4.90 2.76 9.83
C ASN A 147 6.24 2.63 10.56
N ALA A 148 6.58 3.60 11.41
CA ALA A 148 7.78 3.55 12.24
C ALA A 148 7.75 2.42 13.26
N ALA A 149 6.58 2.09 13.83
CA ALA A 149 6.41 0.94 14.72
C ALA A 149 6.65 -0.38 13.96
N LEU A 150 6.03 -0.56 12.79
CA LEU A 150 6.19 -1.76 11.96
C LEU A 150 7.61 -1.93 11.43
N SER A 151 8.25 -0.85 11.00
CA SER A 151 9.61 -0.88 10.46
C SER A 151 10.66 -1.30 11.49
N LYS A 152 10.34 -1.21 12.80
CA LYS A 152 11.19 -1.78 13.87
C LYS A 152 11.09 -3.31 13.94
N VAL A 153 10.00 -3.89 13.47
CA VAL A 153 9.75 -5.34 13.43
C VAL A 153 10.38 -5.94 12.18
N LEU A 154 9.97 -5.48 11.00
CA LEU A 154 10.45 -5.99 9.71
C LEU A 154 10.77 -4.83 8.74
N ARG A 155 11.89 -4.94 8.03
CA ARG A 155 12.34 -3.89 7.08
C ARG A 155 11.39 -3.67 5.90
N ARG A 156 10.60 -4.68 5.51
CA ARG A 156 9.70 -4.58 4.35
C ARG A 156 8.56 -3.57 4.51
N PHE A 157 8.17 -3.30 5.76
CA PHE A 157 7.19 -2.26 6.09
C PHE A 157 7.76 -0.84 5.91
N ASP A 158 9.05 -0.67 5.67
CA ASP A 158 9.62 0.66 5.50
C ASP A 158 9.14 1.32 4.19
N GLY A 159 9.15 2.66 4.18
CA GLY A 159 8.90 3.48 3.00
C GLY A 159 7.45 3.90 2.73
N TYR A 160 6.41 3.29 3.33
CA TYR A 160 5.02 3.71 3.08
C TYR A 160 4.76 5.16 3.48
N ALA A 161 5.15 5.54 4.69
CA ALA A 161 4.94 6.90 5.19
C ALA A 161 5.67 7.95 4.34
N HIS A 162 6.91 7.68 3.92
CA HIS A 162 7.65 8.58 3.04
C HIS A 162 6.95 8.77 1.69
N ARG A 163 6.51 7.67 1.05
CA ARG A 163 5.82 7.75 -0.26
C ARG A 163 4.47 8.47 -0.14
N HIS A 164 3.71 8.23 0.92
CA HIS A 164 2.44 8.92 1.16
C HIS A 164 2.66 10.42 1.39
N HIS A 165 3.63 10.78 2.25
CA HIS A 165 4.00 12.17 2.51
C HIS A 165 4.43 12.89 1.23
N ASP A 166 5.27 12.23 0.43
CA ASP A 166 5.70 12.72 -0.87
C ASP A 166 4.54 12.97 -1.81
N ALA A 167 3.56 12.06 -1.89
CA ALA A 167 2.37 12.25 -2.71
C ALA A 167 1.55 13.44 -2.23
N LEU A 168 1.31 13.53 -0.92
CA LEU A 168 0.54 14.59 -0.29
C LEU A 168 1.17 15.98 -0.49
N ALA A 169 2.50 16.07 -0.39
CA ALA A 169 3.23 17.31 -0.68
C ALA A 169 2.98 17.78 -2.12
N ARG A 170 2.87 16.87 -3.08
CA ARG A 170 2.58 17.21 -4.48
C ARG A 170 1.14 17.67 -4.66
N VAL A 171 0.17 17.05 -3.98
CA VAL A 171 -1.23 17.51 -3.95
C VAL A 171 -1.31 18.93 -3.40
N ARG A 172 -0.61 19.23 -2.31
CA ARG A 172 -0.52 20.59 -1.73
C ARG A 172 0.07 21.63 -2.68
N HIS A 173 0.91 21.20 -3.62
CA HIS A 173 1.47 22.05 -4.68
C HIS A 173 0.63 22.06 -5.96
N GLY A 174 -0.66 21.70 -5.89
CA GLY A 174 -1.60 21.81 -7.00
C GLY A 174 -1.59 20.64 -7.98
N ARG A 175 -0.84 19.57 -7.69
CA ARG A 175 -0.83 18.35 -8.52
C ARG A 175 -1.86 17.36 -8.00
N HIS A 176 -3.13 17.63 -8.26
CA HIS A 176 -4.28 16.92 -7.67
C HIS A 176 -4.32 15.44 -8.07
N GLU A 177 -3.73 15.07 -9.22
CA GLU A 177 -3.62 13.68 -9.65
C GLU A 177 -2.78 12.81 -8.69
N TRP A 178 -1.96 13.42 -7.82
CA TRP A 178 -1.22 12.68 -6.80
C TRP A 178 -2.08 12.21 -5.62
N LEU A 179 -3.35 12.62 -5.54
CA LEU A 179 -4.25 12.05 -4.54
C LEU A 179 -4.66 10.63 -4.93
N ASP A 180 -5.23 10.47 -6.13
CA ASP A 180 -5.77 9.20 -6.61
C ASP A 180 -5.37 8.98 -8.08
N SER A 181 -4.37 8.14 -8.28
CA SER A 181 -3.92 7.73 -9.60
C SER A 181 -3.23 6.37 -9.52
N PRO A 182 -3.64 5.37 -10.32
CA PRO A 182 -3.12 4.01 -10.23
C PRO A 182 -1.73 3.83 -10.84
N ASP A 183 -1.24 4.79 -11.64
CA ASP A 183 0.01 4.72 -12.38
C ASP A 183 1.24 5.28 -11.61
N ARG A 184 1.02 5.84 -10.42
CA ARG A 184 2.04 6.47 -9.58
C ARG A 184 1.78 6.20 -8.11
N ASP A 185 2.77 6.45 -7.27
CA ASP A 185 2.63 6.40 -5.81
C ASP A 185 1.73 7.55 -5.31
N SER A 186 0.44 7.53 -5.64
CA SER A 186 -0.57 8.48 -5.16
C SER A 186 -0.90 8.21 -3.68
N CYS A 187 -1.50 9.18 -2.98
CA CYS A 187 -1.92 8.99 -1.58
C CYS A 187 -2.77 7.73 -1.43
N GLN A 188 -3.79 7.58 -2.27
CA GLN A 188 -4.70 6.45 -2.25
C GLN A 188 -4.04 5.11 -2.60
N LEU A 189 -3.16 5.08 -3.61
CA LEU A 189 -2.46 3.84 -3.98
C LEU A 189 -1.52 3.38 -2.86
N VAL A 190 -0.71 4.29 -2.31
CA VAL A 190 0.20 3.98 -1.20
C VAL A 190 -0.58 3.50 0.03
N TRP A 191 -1.74 4.11 0.30
CA TRP A 191 -2.63 3.73 1.40
C TRP A 191 -3.16 2.30 1.25
N ILE A 192 -3.67 1.95 0.05
CA ILE A 192 -4.17 0.60 -0.25
C ILE A 192 -3.05 -0.44 -0.12
N GLN A 193 -1.85 -0.11 -0.59
CA GLN A 193 -0.68 -1.00 -0.48
C GLN A 193 -0.26 -1.23 0.98
N PHE A 194 -0.32 -0.20 1.83
CA PHE A 194 -0.06 -0.34 3.27
C PHE A 194 -1.09 -1.24 3.94
N HIS A 195 -2.38 -1.03 3.62
CA HIS A 195 -3.47 -1.86 4.13
C HIS A 195 -3.34 -3.32 3.70
N GLU A 196 -3.02 -3.57 2.42
CA GLU A 196 -2.85 -4.93 1.91
C GLU A 196 -1.68 -5.67 2.58
N ASP A 197 -0.56 -4.99 2.87
CA ASP A 197 0.57 -5.60 3.60
C ASP A 197 0.15 -6.02 5.03
N LEU A 198 -0.59 -5.16 5.75
CA LEU A 198 -1.15 -5.51 7.07
C LEU A 198 -2.07 -6.74 7.01
N LEU A 199 -3.02 -6.74 6.08
CA LEU A 199 -3.97 -7.85 5.90
C LEU A 199 -3.25 -9.15 5.53
N ALA A 200 -2.29 -9.09 4.59
CA ALA A 200 -1.49 -10.22 4.17
C ALA A 200 -0.67 -10.80 5.33
N SER A 201 -0.01 -9.91 6.08
CA SER A 201 0.80 -10.27 7.24
C SER A 201 -0.02 -10.97 8.34
N LEU A 202 -1.26 -10.55 8.55
CA LEU A 202 -2.15 -11.12 9.57
C LEU A 202 -3.01 -12.29 9.06
N SER A 203 -2.94 -12.62 7.77
CA SER A 203 -3.82 -13.58 7.10
C SER A 203 -5.31 -13.23 7.27
N LEU A 204 -5.63 -11.93 7.21
CA LEU A 204 -6.99 -11.43 7.32
C LEU A 204 -7.62 -11.26 5.92
N PRO A 205 -8.90 -11.63 5.73
CA PRO A 205 -9.58 -11.38 4.47
C PRO A 205 -9.85 -9.89 4.28
N ARG A 206 -9.82 -9.42 3.03
CA ARG A 206 -10.20 -8.04 2.70
C ARG A 206 -11.67 -7.80 3.08
N GLY A 207 -11.97 -6.63 3.60
CA GLY A 207 -13.32 -6.26 4.07
C GLY A 207 -13.63 -6.66 5.52
N SER A 208 -12.74 -7.39 6.20
CA SER A 208 -12.86 -7.67 7.65
C SER A 208 -12.75 -6.43 8.54
N ASP A 209 -12.29 -5.31 7.98
CA ASP A 209 -12.08 -4.05 8.69
C ASP A 209 -13.28 -3.09 8.65
N SER A 210 -14.40 -3.51 8.07
CA SER A 210 -15.65 -2.73 7.98
C SER A 210 -16.17 -2.33 9.38
#